data_AF-A0A2H9P4I6-F1
#
_entry.id   AF-A0A2H9P4I6-F1
#
_cell.length_a   1.000
_cell.length_b   1.000
_cell.length_c   1.000
_cell.angle_alpha   90.00
_cell.angle_beta   90.00
_cell.angle_gamma   90.00
#
_symmetry.space_group_name_H-M   'P 1'
#
loop_
_entity.id
_entity.type
_entity.pdbx_description
1 polymer ?
#
loop_
_entity_poly.entity_id
_entity_poly.type
_entity_poly.pdbx_seq_one_letter_code
_entity_poly.pdbx_strand_id
1 'polypeptide(L)'
;MTEDKWHRGERRIILIIEKFTTYKNWISFMQLSIEAKIEHQTLTNHIDLLVKRGIIVEYRGKNKSRLFCMSGHSDDIEYNEKFRLFTQKDLLSKEEADEKLSKLYKLGTDNLYHKL
;
A
#
# COMPACT_ATOMS: atom_id res chain seq x y z
N MET A 1 26.87 -11.13 14.47
CA MET A 1 25.50 -11.63 14.78
C MET A 1 24.40 -10.61 14.44
N THR A 2 24.60 -9.73 13.46
CA THR A 2 23.71 -8.57 13.20
C THR A 2 22.79 -8.76 11.99
N GLU A 3 23.19 -9.61 11.03
CA GLU A 3 22.40 -9.96 9.83
C GLU A 3 21.06 -10.62 10.19
N ASP A 4 21.06 -11.46 11.21
CA ASP A 4 19.93 -12.32 11.52
C ASP A 4 18.72 -11.56 12.10
N LYS A 5 18.95 -10.41 12.73
CA LYS A 5 17.88 -9.47 13.16
C LYS A 5 17.41 -8.58 12.02
N TRP A 6 18.34 -8.14 11.16
CA TRP A 6 18.04 -7.29 10.02
C TRP A 6 17.16 -8.00 9.00
N HIS A 7 17.50 -9.25 8.66
CA HIS A 7 16.70 -10.09 7.78
C HIS A 7 15.31 -10.40 8.35
N ARG A 8 15.18 -10.54 9.68
CA ARG A 8 13.88 -10.69 10.34
C ARG A 8 13.01 -9.44 10.21
N GLY A 9 13.59 -8.25 10.34
CA GLY A 9 12.91 -6.97 10.13
C GLY A 9 12.42 -6.80 8.69
N GLU A 10 13.29 -7.02 7.71
CA GLU A 10 12.95 -6.96 6.28
C GLU A 10 11.82 -7.94 5.93
N ARG A 11 11.92 -9.20 6.38
CA ARG A 11 10.91 -10.23 6.11
C ARG A 11 9.55 -9.87 6.71
N ARG A 12 9.54 -9.30 7.93
CA ARG A 12 8.30 -8.85 8.57
C ARG A 12 7.62 -7.74 7.78
N ILE A 13 8.38 -6.76 7.32
CA ILE A 13 7.88 -5.65 6.50
C ILE A 13 7.27 -6.18 5.20
N ILE A 14 7.99 -7.08 4.50
CA ILE A 14 7.51 -7.69 3.26
C ILE A 14 6.18 -8.41 3.49
N LEU A 15 6.08 -9.27 4.51
CA LEU A 15 4.84 -10.03 4.79
C LEU A 15 3.63 -9.12 5.06
N ILE A 16 3.84 -7.98 5.73
CA ILE A 16 2.77 -7.01 5.98
C ILE A 16 2.36 -6.33 4.67
N ILE A 17 3.32 -5.83 3.88
CA ILE A 17 3.04 -5.19 2.59
C ILE A 17 2.35 -6.17 1.63
N GLU A 18 2.80 -7.42 1.58
CA GLU A 18 2.21 -8.49 0.79
C GLU A 18 0.75 -8.74 1.19
N LYS A 19 0.46 -8.85 2.49
CA LYS A 19 -0.91 -8.99 2.99
C LYS A 19 -1.83 -7.87 2.47
N PHE A 20 -1.38 -6.62 2.51
CA PHE A 20 -2.17 -5.51 1.98
C PHE A 20 -2.31 -5.56 0.47
N THR A 21 -1.22 -5.89 -0.22
CA THR A 21 -1.18 -6.00 -1.69
C THR A 21 -2.14 -7.08 -2.20
N THR A 22 -2.27 -8.21 -1.50
CA THR A 22 -3.23 -9.28 -1.82
C THR A 22 -4.68 -8.78 -1.85
N TYR A 23 -5.00 -7.78 -1.03
CA TYR A 23 -6.32 -7.12 -1.04
C TYR A 23 -6.35 -5.89 -1.96
N LYS A 24 -5.42 -5.77 -2.91
CA LYS A 24 -5.23 -4.64 -3.83
C LYS A 24 -5.06 -3.28 -3.13
N ASN A 25 -4.61 -3.31 -1.87
CA ASN A 25 -4.43 -2.12 -1.06
C ASN A 25 -2.95 -1.76 -0.94
N TRP A 26 -2.68 -0.47 -0.89
CA TRP A 26 -1.37 0.07 -0.54
C TRP A 26 -1.33 0.40 0.95
N ILE A 27 -0.25 0.04 1.63
CA ILE A 27 -0.09 0.36 3.05
C ILE A 27 0.65 1.69 3.22
N SER A 28 0.17 2.55 4.11
CA SER A 28 0.85 3.80 4.45
C SER A 28 2.05 3.56 5.36
N PHE A 29 3.06 4.44 5.30
CA PHE A 29 4.21 4.39 6.20
C PHE A 29 3.84 4.33 7.68
N MET A 30 2.86 5.13 8.11
CA MET A 30 2.40 5.14 9.50
C MET A 30 1.76 3.82 9.90
N GLN A 31 0.88 3.27 9.07
CA GLN A 31 0.25 1.98 9.34
C GLN A 31 1.28 0.85 9.38
N LEU A 32 2.24 0.87 8.46
CA LEU A 32 3.30 -0.13 8.39
C LEU A 32 4.21 -0.09 9.63
N SER A 33 4.54 1.11 10.12
CA SER A 33 5.26 1.30 11.39
C SER A 33 4.53 0.65 12.57
N ILE A 34 3.22 0.90 12.67
CA ILE A 34 2.36 0.34 13.72
C ILE A 34 2.30 -1.20 13.63
N GLU A 35 2.05 -1.74 12.44
CA GLU A 35 1.91 -3.19 12.26
C GLU A 35 3.23 -3.95 12.42
N ALA A 36 4.32 -3.40 11.90
CA ALA A 36 5.64 -4.00 12.03
C ALA A 36 6.19 -3.84 13.45
N LYS A 37 5.67 -2.88 14.23
CA LYS A 37 6.20 -2.44 15.52
C LYS A 37 7.68 -2.05 15.41
N ILE A 38 8.00 -1.25 14.39
CA ILE A 38 9.35 -0.79 14.06
C ILE A 38 9.37 0.73 14.08
N GLU A 39 10.39 1.31 14.73
CA GLU A 39 10.60 2.75 14.76
C GLU A 39 10.80 3.35 13.37
N HIS A 40 10.39 4.61 13.18
CA HIS A 40 10.36 5.26 11.87
C HIS A 40 11.71 5.31 11.16
N GLN A 41 12.80 5.55 11.89
CA GLN A 41 14.13 5.62 11.29
C GLN A 41 14.58 4.25 10.76
N THR A 42 14.39 3.20 11.57
CA THR A 42 14.71 1.82 11.18
C THR A 42 13.82 1.34 10.04
N LEU A 43 12.52 1.67 10.08
CA LEU A 43 11.59 1.35 9.00
C LEU A 43 11.99 2.04 7.69
N THR A 44 12.39 3.32 7.75
CA THR A 44 12.86 4.06 6.56
C THR A 44 14.04 3.37 5.90
N ASN A 45 15.04 2.96 6.69
CA ASN A 45 16.21 2.27 6.16
C ASN A 45 15.85 0.94 5.47
N HIS A 46 14.93 0.16 6.07
CA HIS A 46 14.46 -1.08 5.45
C HIS A 46 13.67 -0.82 4.17
N ILE A 47 12.76 0.15 4.17
CA ILE A 47 11.95 0.50 3.00
C ILE A 47 12.84 0.94 1.84
N ASP A 48 13.79 1.84 2.09
CA ASP A 48 14.65 2.37 1.04
C ASP A 48 15.50 1.25 0.40
N LEU A 49 15.94 0.26 1.19
CA LEU A 49 16.60 -0.94 0.67
C LEU A 49 15.66 -1.82 -0.16
N LEU A 50 14.44 -2.07 0.32
CA LEU A 50 13.46 -2.92 -0.37
C LEU A 50 13.00 -2.30 -1.70
N VAL A 51 12.81 -0.98 -1.73
CA VAL A 51 12.53 -0.20 -2.95
C VAL A 51 13.71 -0.28 -3.91
N LYS A 52 14.95 -0.04 -3.43
CA LYS A 52 16.16 -0.14 -4.25
C LYS A 52 16.36 -1.54 -4.86
N ARG A 53 15.97 -2.58 -4.14
CA ARG A 53 15.98 -3.98 -4.62
C ARG A 53 14.83 -4.31 -5.57
N GLY A 54 13.86 -3.40 -5.75
CA GLY A 54 12.68 -3.63 -6.58
C GLY A 54 11.71 -4.68 -6.01
N ILE A 55 11.76 -4.95 -4.70
CA ILE A 55 10.85 -5.92 -4.04
C ILE A 55 9.49 -5.28 -3.78
N ILE A 56 9.50 -4.01 -3.40
CA ILE A 56 8.30 -3.20 -3.15
C ILE A 56 8.35 -1.95 -4.02
N VAL A 57 7.18 -1.42 -4.35
CA VAL A 57 7.03 -0.13 -5.02
C VAL A 57 6.63 0.90 -3.97
N GLU A 58 7.27 2.07 -4.04
CA GLU A 58 6.88 3.24 -3.28
C GLU A 58 6.12 4.21 -4.17
N TYR A 59 4.98 4.65 -3.69
CA TYR A 59 4.28 5.80 -4.23
C TYR A 59 4.37 6.98 -3.26
N ARG A 60 4.73 8.15 -3.79
CA ARG A 60 4.79 9.41 -3.03
C ARG A 60 3.68 10.34 -3.50
N GLY A 61 2.63 10.45 -2.68
CA GLY A 61 1.52 11.37 -2.95
C GLY A 61 1.93 12.84 -2.85
N LYS A 62 1.12 13.72 -3.44
CA LYS A 62 1.35 15.20 -3.46
C LYS A 62 1.52 15.81 -2.07
N ASN A 63 0.92 15.21 -1.04
CA ASN A 63 1.03 15.63 0.35
C ASN A 63 2.21 14.99 1.10
N LYS A 64 3.20 14.44 0.38
CA LYS A 64 4.34 13.67 0.92
C LYS A 64 3.94 12.37 1.62
N SER A 65 2.71 11.88 1.46
CA SER A 65 2.34 10.55 1.96
C SER A 65 3.08 9.47 1.19
N ARG A 66 3.67 8.53 1.91
CA ARG A 66 4.36 7.36 1.35
C ARG A 66 3.44 6.15 1.46
N LEU A 67 3.14 5.53 0.34
CA LEU A 67 2.35 4.31 0.23
C LEU A 67 3.22 3.21 -0.39
N PHE A 68 3.00 1.96 0.03
CA PHE A 68 3.79 0.82 -0.43
C PHE A 68 2.92 -0.35 -0.85
N CYS A 69 3.33 -1.05 -1.90
CA CYS A 69 2.80 -2.35 -2.31
C CYS A 69 3.95 -3.25 -2.81
N MET A 70 3.67 -4.52 -3.06
CA MET A 70 4.63 -5.40 -3.74
C MET A 70 4.81 -4.98 -5.20
N SER A 71 6.03 -5.12 -5.72
CA SER A 71 6.31 -4.89 -7.15
C SER A 71 5.46 -5.79 -8.05
N GLY A 72 5.03 -5.27 -9.20
CA GLY A 72 4.10 -5.95 -10.11
C GLY A 72 2.63 -5.73 -9.79
N HIS A 73 2.31 -4.98 -8.72
CA HIS A 73 0.95 -4.61 -8.33
C HIS A 73 0.74 -3.09 -8.36
N SER A 74 1.50 -2.39 -9.19
CA SER A 74 1.56 -0.92 -9.25
C SER A 74 0.36 -0.25 -9.90
N ASP A 75 -0.45 -1.02 -10.62
CA ASP A 75 -1.43 -0.51 -11.59
C ASP A 75 -2.61 0.23 -10.95
N ASP A 76 -2.78 0.12 -9.63
CA ASP A 76 -3.91 0.68 -8.88
C ASP A 76 -3.58 1.95 -8.06
N ILE A 77 -2.45 2.63 -8.30
CA ILE A 77 -2.07 3.84 -7.53
C ILE A 77 -3.10 4.97 -7.65
N GLU A 78 -3.50 5.32 -8.88
CA GLU A 78 -4.41 6.45 -9.11
C GLU A 78 -5.82 6.14 -8.61
N TYR A 79 -6.22 4.87 -8.67
CA TYR A 79 -7.46 4.37 -8.07
C TYR A 79 -7.42 4.55 -6.55
N ASN A 80 -6.36 4.03 -5.90
CA ASN A 80 -6.22 4.07 -4.45
C ASN A 80 -6.07 5.48 -3.88
N GLU A 81 -5.38 6.38 -4.60
CA GLU A 81 -5.32 7.79 -4.20
C GLU A 81 -6.68 8.48 -4.26
N LYS A 82 -7.46 8.27 -5.34
CA LYS A 82 -8.79 8.85 -5.44
C LYS A 82 -9.75 8.22 -4.42
N PHE A 83 -9.66 6.91 -4.17
CA PHE A 83 -10.42 6.24 -3.10
C PHE A 83 -10.14 6.83 -1.72
N ARG A 84 -8.87 7.06 -1.41
CA ARG A 84 -8.47 7.68 -0.15
C ARG A 84 -8.96 9.12 -0.05
N LEU A 85 -8.92 9.88 -1.13
CA LEU A 85 -9.49 11.24 -1.19
C LEU A 85 -10.99 11.23 -0.90
N PHE A 86 -11.72 10.32 -1.55
CA PHE A 86 -13.16 10.16 -1.39
C PHE A 86 -13.55 9.81 0.05
N THR A 87 -12.86 8.84 0.66
CA THR A 87 -13.20 8.37 2.00
C THR A 87 -12.68 9.25 3.14
N GLN A 88 -11.52 9.90 2.97
CA GLN A 88 -10.89 10.68 4.05
C GLN A 88 -11.14 12.18 3.98
N LYS A 89 -11.32 12.75 2.78
CA LYS A 89 -11.55 14.17 2.59
C LYS A 89 -13.01 14.47 2.28
N ASP A 90 -13.58 13.71 1.35
CA ASP A 90 -14.98 13.90 0.95
C ASP A 90 -15.95 13.11 1.84
N LEU A 91 -15.40 12.35 2.81
CA LEU A 91 -16.13 11.60 3.85
C LEU A 91 -17.19 10.64 3.29
N LEU A 92 -16.98 10.14 2.08
CA LEU A 92 -17.84 9.14 1.44
C LEU A 92 -17.70 7.81 2.17
N SER A 93 -18.78 7.01 2.18
CA SER A 93 -18.66 5.61 2.57
C SER A 93 -17.74 4.86 1.61
N LYS A 94 -17.26 3.68 2.03
CA LYS A 94 -16.43 2.84 1.15
C LYS A 94 -17.21 2.45 -0.10
N GLU A 95 -18.48 2.09 0.04
CA GLU A 95 -19.35 1.73 -1.09
C GLU A 95 -19.52 2.89 -2.07
N GLU A 96 -19.74 4.11 -1.57
CA GLU A 96 -19.89 5.30 -2.40
C GLU A 96 -18.60 5.69 -3.14
N ALA A 97 -17.46 5.53 -2.48
CA ALA A 97 -16.16 5.78 -3.07
C ALA A 97 -15.86 4.77 -4.20
N ASP A 98 -16.14 3.48 -3.98
CA ASP A 98 -15.96 2.43 -5.00
C ASP A 98 -16.88 2.64 -6.21
N GLU A 99 -18.15 3.00 -5.99
CA GLU A 99 -19.09 3.26 -7.10
C GLU A 99 -18.64 4.45 -7.95
N LYS A 100 -18.14 5.53 -7.33
CA LYS A 100 -17.60 6.68 -8.05
C LYS A 100 -16.35 6.34 -8.86
N LEU A 101 -15.44 5.55 -8.30
CA LEU A 101 -14.21 5.18 -9.00
C LEU A 101 -14.46 4.21 -10.14
N SER A 102 -15.37 3.25 -9.95
CA SER A 102 -15.79 2.32 -11.01
C SER A 102 -16.29 3.09 -12.24
N LYS A 103 -17.09 4.15 -12.03
CA LYS A 103 -17.57 5.05 -13.10
C LYS A 103 -16.43 5.86 -13.75
N LEU A 104 -15.47 6.36 -12.97
CA LEU A 104 -14.36 7.20 -13.46
C LEU A 104 -13.33 6.43 -14.29
N TYR A 105 -12.99 5.22 -13.86
CA TYR A 105 -11.93 4.43 -14.48
C TYR A 105 -12.42 3.42 -15.52
N LYS A 106 -13.74 3.39 -15.80
CA LYS A 106 -14.35 2.37 -16.66
C LYS A 106 -13.85 0.97 -16.30
N LEU A 107 -13.74 0.68 -14.99
CA LEU A 107 -13.50 -0.67 -14.48
C LEU A 107 -14.79 -1.45 -14.75
N GLY A 108 -14.98 -1.79 -16.02
CA GLY A 108 -16.22 -2.33 -16.52
C GLY A 108 -16.32 -3.76 -16.04
N THR A 109 -17.20 -4.02 -15.07
CA THR A 109 -17.80 -5.33 -14.79
C THR A 109 -16.85 -6.52 -14.85
N ASP A 110 -15.56 -6.34 -14.59
CA ASP A 110 -14.61 -7.43 -14.59
C ASP A 110 -14.79 -8.12 -13.26
N ASN A 111 -15.47 -9.26 -13.33
CA ASN A 111 -15.82 -10.20 -12.27
C ASN A 111 -14.61 -10.75 -11.46
N LEU A 112 -13.49 -10.02 -11.45
CA LEU A 112 -12.34 -10.23 -10.57
C LEU A 112 -12.51 -9.55 -9.20
N TYR A 113 -13.41 -8.56 -9.06
CA TYR A 113 -13.60 -7.81 -7.80
C TYR A 113 -14.68 -8.37 -6.87
N HIS A 114 -15.53 -9.29 -7.35
CA HIS A 114 -16.49 -10.02 -6.54
C HIS A 114 -16.38 -11.50 -6.83
N LYS A 115 -15.41 -12.18 -6.19
CA LYS A 115 -15.60 -13.60 -5.88
C LYS A 115 -15.75 -13.74 -4.37
N LEU A 116 -16.98 -14.09 -4.02
CA LEU A 116 -17.61 -14.44 -2.74
C LEU A 116 -16.66 -14.87 -1.63
#